data_AF-A0A196S9Y5-F1
#
_entry.id   AF-A0A196S9Y5-F1
#
_cell.length_a   1.000
_cell.length_b   1.000
_cell.length_c   1.000
_cell.angle_alpha   90.00
_cell.angle_beta   90.00
_cell.angle_gamma   90.00
#
_symmetry.space_group_name_H-M   'P 1'
#
loop_
_entity.id
_entity.type
_entity.pdbx_description
1 polymer ?
#
loop_
_entity_poly.entity_id
_entity_poly.type
_entity_poly.pdbx_seq_one_letter_code
_entity_poly.pdbx_strand_id
1 'polypeptide(L)'
;MEKQRAIKVILRYDRDRPRYKEKVMSILQTADCFSEKELCILLRHLYQKKHYDSIMDLTEILHLLNHTYPLKHTAEIIIKAASEQKNIRVANLMSDLISPDPFSASIHSTEADYPSSNPIREAQEVSALLSVGKLPEARRILQSWSISRLCSPLVFTCLLTGFVTGGFAAEAIGFYAWCRDHTLSPKEATALLNTVSVSLLVQAYQEKKQPDNALTVFEQARAARIPLTVDVFEAVVGLLDGSHVWRAKYRELIRRAEYADRGKREALQAALVLEQLRRAVEVARGCAELSARMERCVHRRRDGRGVVIEGSRLSPALLRVSVLDLLLSQSQGTVCVKVGRSAEKEQALEKLLLSDLQPPIHFRKEEKATVFVGGVKKVSVVSYVLDHGDVSTWREARKDSVL
;
A
#
# COMPACT_ATOMS: atom_id res chain seq x y z
N MET A 1 45.11 -10.22 16.57
CA MET A 1 44.58 -11.18 15.56
C MET A 1 43.06 -11.35 15.61
N GLU A 2 42.40 -11.14 16.75
CA GLU A 2 40.95 -11.32 16.89
C GLU A 2 40.11 -10.24 16.19
N LYS A 3 40.50 -8.96 16.24
CA LYS A 3 39.77 -7.86 15.58
C LYS A 3 39.65 -8.02 14.05
N GLN A 4 40.73 -8.39 13.35
CA GLN A 4 40.68 -8.62 11.91
C GLN A 4 39.81 -9.84 11.54
N ARG A 5 39.74 -10.86 12.42
CA ARG A 5 38.80 -11.98 12.26
C ARG A 5 37.36 -11.51 12.48
N ALA A 6 37.11 -10.66 13.49
CA ALA A 6 35.80 -10.08 13.76
C ALA A 6 35.28 -9.24 12.57
N ILE A 7 36.12 -8.34 12.03
CA ILE A 7 35.79 -7.54 10.84
C ILE A 7 35.48 -8.44 9.64
N LYS A 8 36.29 -9.49 9.40
CA LYS A 8 36.04 -10.46 8.32
C LYS A 8 34.73 -11.23 8.51
N VAL A 9 34.34 -11.55 9.74
CA VAL A 9 33.06 -12.22 10.03
C VAL A 9 31.89 -11.28 9.78
N ILE A 10 31.96 -10.03 10.25
CA ILE A 10 30.93 -9.02 10.03
C ILE A 10 30.76 -8.74 8.53
N LEU A 11 31.86 -8.64 7.77
CA LEU A 11 31.84 -8.38 6.32
C LEU A 11 31.45 -9.59 5.45
N ARG A 12 31.61 -10.84 5.94
CA ARG A 12 31.18 -12.06 5.23
C ARG A 12 29.68 -12.34 5.42
N TYR A 13 28.87 -11.29 5.46
CA TYR A 13 27.41 -11.41 5.58
C TYR A 13 26.88 -12.49 4.63
N ASP A 14 26.28 -13.54 5.20
CA ASP A 14 25.78 -14.70 4.48
C ASP A 14 24.39 -15.02 5.03
N ARG A 15 23.36 -14.64 4.24
CA ARG A 15 21.94 -14.66 4.62
C ARG A 15 21.45 -16.08 4.97
N ASP A 16 22.14 -17.10 4.48
CA ASP A 16 21.76 -18.51 4.61
C ASP A 16 22.48 -19.26 5.75
N ARG A 17 23.28 -18.56 6.58
CA ARG A 17 23.93 -19.18 7.75
C ARG A 17 23.15 -18.93 9.05
N PRO A 18 22.52 -19.96 9.65
CA PRO A 18 21.62 -19.80 10.80
C PRO A 18 22.28 -19.33 12.11
N ARG A 19 23.62 -19.18 12.16
CA ARG A 19 24.37 -18.76 13.35
C ARG A 19 25.18 -17.47 13.18
N TYR A 20 24.91 -16.66 12.14
CA TYR A 20 25.64 -15.42 11.89
C TYR A 20 25.51 -14.41 13.05
N LYS A 21 24.28 -14.11 13.47
CA LYS A 21 24.00 -13.15 14.56
C LYS A 21 24.60 -13.59 15.90
N GLU A 22 24.47 -14.87 16.26
CA GLU A 22 25.05 -15.45 17.47
C GLU A 22 26.57 -15.33 17.49
N LYS A 23 27.23 -15.55 16.35
CA LYS A 23 28.68 -15.44 16.23
C LYS A 23 29.17 -14.00 16.34
N VAL A 24 28.44 -13.04 15.77
CA VAL A 24 28.75 -11.61 15.91
C VAL A 24 28.51 -11.14 17.35
N MET A 25 27.41 -11.56 18.00
CA MET A 25 27.15 -11.28 19.41
C MET A 25 28.24 -11.81 20.34
N SER A 26 28.64 -13.07 20.17
CA SER A 26 29.71 -13.69 20.98
C SER A 26 31.06 -12.97 20.84
N ILE A 27 31.36 -12.43 19.66
CA ILE A 27 32.58 -11.65 19.40
C ILE A 27 32.52 -10.24 20.02
N LEU A 28 31.33 -9.63 20.09
CA LEU A 28 31.16 -8.30 20.66
C LEU A 28 31.04 -8.31 22.20
N GLN A 29 30.67 -9.45 22.78
CA GLN A 29 30.61 -9.65 24.24
C GLN A 29 31.97 -9.93 24.88
N THR A 30 32.98 -10.36 24.12
CA THR A 30 34.35 -10.42 24.64
C THR A 30 34.89 -9.00 24.76
N ALA A 31 35.01 -8.53 26.00
CA ALA A 31 35.10 -7.13 26.43
C ALA A 31 36.18 -6.24 25.78
N ASP A 32 37.09 -6.79 24.97
CA ASP A 32 38.23 -6.08 24.37
C ASP A 32 38.20 -5.97 22.83
N CYS A 33 37.13 -6.40 22.15
CA CYS A 33 37.15 -6.50 20.69
C CYS A 33 37.00 -5.15 19.94
N PHE A 34 36.12 -4.24 20.38
CA PHE A 34 35.95 -2.92 19.75
C PHE A 34 35.62 -1.84 20.78
N SER A 35 36.28 -0.69 20.65
CA SER A 35 35.84 0.55 21.30
C SER A 35 34.62 1.15 20.61
N GLU A 36 33.86 1.97 21.32
CA GLU A 36 32.68 2.65 20.76
C GLU A 36 33.01 3.52 19.53
N LYS A 37 34.20 4.13 19.52
CA LYS A 37 34.72 4.89 18.37
C LYS A 37 35.01 3.98 17.16
N GLU A 38 35.59 2.81 17.39
CA GLU A 38 35.84 1.84 16.31
C GLU A 38 34.52 1.28 15.72
N LEU A 39 33.48 1.08 16.55
CA LEU A 39 32.15 0.70 16.08
C LEU A 39 31.50 1.78 15.20
N CYS A 40 31.67 3.06 15.54
CA CYS A 40 31.21 4.17 14.70
C CYS A 40 31.89 4.16 13.32
N ILE A 41 33.21 3.93 13.30
CA ILE A 41 34.00 3.84 12.06
C ILE A 41 33.53 2.66 11.21
N LEU A 42 33.27 1.51 11.85
CA LEU A 42 32.78 0.31 11.17
C LEU A 42 31.41 0.53 10.51
N LEU A 43 30.45 1.13 11.23
CA LEU A 43 29.12 1.44 10.69
C LEU A 43 29.20 2.38 9.48
N ARG A 44 30.06 3.42 9.56
CA ARG A 44 30.33 4.32 8.42
C ARG A 44 30.96 3.58 7.24
N HIS A 45 31.90 2.68 7.49
CA HIS A 45 32.54 1.89 6.45
C HIS A 45 31.55 0.94 5.74
N LEU A 46 30.70 0.24 6.51
CA LEU A 46 29.65 -0.62 5.96
C LEU A 46 28.66 0.17 5.09
N TYR A 47 28.33 1.40 5.51
CA TYR A 47 27.44 2.27 4.75
C TYR A 47 28.07 2.70 3.42
N GLN A 48 29.34 3.14 3.44
CA GLN A 48 30.08 3.50 2.22
C GLN A 48 30.20 2.34 1.23
N LYS A 49 30.29 1.10 1.73
CA LYS A 49 30.36 -0.12 0.93
C LYS A 49 28.98 -0.72 0.60
N LYS A 50 27.88 -0.05 0.99
CA LYS A 50 26.48 -0.47 0.76
C LYS A 50 26.13 -1.83 1.37
N HIS A 51 26.78 -2.24 2.45
CA HIS A 51 26.45 -3.46 3.21
C HIS A 51 25.29 -3.21 4.19
N TYR A 52 24.12 -2.84 3.66
CA TYR A 52 23.00 -2.39 4.50
C TYR A 52 22.40 -3.50 5.37
N ASP A 53 22.37 -4.75 4.90
CA ASP A 53 21.88 -5.87 5.72
C ASP A 53 22.77 -6.10 6.95
N SER A 54 24.08 -5.96 6.79
CA SER A 54 25.04 -6.01 7.90
C SER A 54 24.85 -4.84 8.87
N ILE A 55 24.43 -3.67 8.38
CA ILE A 55 24.10 -2.52 9.23
C ILE A 55 22.84 -2.81 10.04
N MET A 56 21.81 -3.42 9.45
CA MET A 56 20.56 -3.75 10.16
C MET A 56 20.85 -4.71 11.32
N ASP A 57 21.55 -5.81 11.01
CA ASP A 57 21.88 -6.83 11.99
C ASP A 57 22.82 -6.31 13.08
N LEU A 58 23.83 -5.52 12.71
CA LEU A 58 24.75 -4.92 13.68
C LEU A 58 24.03 -3.88 14.56
N THR A 59 23.08 -3.12 14.01
CA THR A 59 22.29 -2.14 14.78
C THR A 59 21.46 -2.83 15.87
N GLU A 60 20.81 -3.95 15.52
CA GLU A 60 20.04 -4.75 16.46
C GLU A 60 20.92 -5.37 17.55
N ILE A 61 22.08 -5.90 17.17
CA ILE A 61 23.04 -6.48 18.12
C ILE A 61 23.59 -5.41 19.08
N LEU A 62 23.98 -4.24 18.57
CA LEU A 62 24.46 -3.14 19.41
C LEU A 62 23.38 -2.63 20.36
N HIS A 63 22.13 -2.62 19.93
CA HIS A 63 21.00 -2.26 20.78
C HIS A 63 20.80 -3.30 21.90
N LEU A 64 20.83 -4.60 21.58
CA LEU A 64 20.72 -5.69 22.56
C LEU A 64 21.84 -5.68 23.60
N LEU A 65 23.06 -5.31 23.18
CA LEU A 65 24.23 -5.18 24.06
C LEU A 65 24.30 -3.82 24.77
N ASN A 66 23.27 -2.97 24.63
CA ASN A 66 23.16 -1.66 25.25
C ASN A 66 24.29 -0.66 24.87
N HIS A 67 24.91 -0.84 23.70
CA HIS A 67 25.90 0.10 23.14
C HIS A 67 25.19 1.29 22.48
N THR A 68 24.69 2.21 23.31
CA THR A 68 23.88 3.34 22.85
C THR A 68 24.68 4.45 22.17
N TYR A 69 25.96 4.64 22.52
CA TYR A 69 26.79 5.70 21.95
C TYR A 69 27.04 5.53 20.44
N PRO A 70 27.50 4.36 19.93
CA PRO A 70 27.67 4.16 18.50
C PRO A 70 26.38 4.36 17.71
N LEU A 71 25.27 3.89 18.27
CA LEU A 71 23.95 4.04 17.65
C LEU A 71 23.54 5.51 17.53
N LYS A 72 23.59 6.29 18.62
CA LYS A 72 23.26 7.72 18.57
C LYS A 72 24.18 8.50 17.63
N HIS A 73 25.47 8.19 17.64
CA HIS A 73 26.47 8.94 16.88
C HIS A 73 26.56 8.56 15.39
N THR A 74 25.88 7.48 14.98
CA THR A 74 25.74 7.05 13.58
C THR A 74 24.29 6.87 13.12
N ALA A 75 23.36 7.36 13.92
CA ALA A 75 21.94 7.49 13.68
C ALA A 75 21.54 7.78 12.23
N GLU A 76 22.06 8.88 11.68
CA GLU A 76 21.68 9.34 10.35
C GLU A 76 21.98 8.30 9.26
N ILE A 77 23.14 7.65 9.33
CA ILE A 77 23.53 6.64 8.35
C ILE A 77 22.77 5.33 8.53
N ILE A 78 22.43 4.96 9.76
CA ILE A 78 21.63 3.78 10.07
C ILE A 78 20.20 3.97 9.56
N ILE A 79 19.58 5.14 9.80
CA ILE A 79 18.24 5.46 9.30
C ILE A 79 18.21 5.44 7.77
N LYS A 80 19.20 6.05 7.11
CA LYS A 80 19.30 6.01 5.65
C LYS A 80 19.43 4.57 5.12
N ALA A 81 20.29 3.75 5.74
CA ALA A 81 20.42 2.35 5.38
C ALA A 81 19.12 1.54 5.60
N ALA A 82 18.40 1.82 6.69
CA ALA A 82 17.14 1.17 7.02
C ALA A 82 16.03 1.53 6.02
N SER A 83 16.00 2.79 5.57
CA SER A 83 15.10 3.23 4.50
C SER A 83 15.37 2.51 3.18
N GLU A 84 16.65 2.39 2.78
CA GLU A 84 17.05 1.65 1.57
C GLU A 84 16.64 0.17 1.64
N GLN A 85 16.75 -0.45 2.81
CA GLN A 85 16.35 -1.85 3.04
C GLN A 85 14.86 -2.02 3.37
N LYS A 86 14.08 -0.94 3.41
CA LYS A 86 12.69 -0.94 3.89
C LYS A 86 12.53 -1.62 5.27
N ASN A 87 13.55 -1.54 6.12
CA ASN A 87 13.58 -2.16 7.44
C ASN A 87 13.03 -1.19 8.49
N ILE A 88 11.69 -1.18 8.59
CA ILE A 88 10.92 -0.29 9.45
C ILE A 88 11.27 -0.49 10.93
N ARG A 89 11.64 -1.71 11.34
CA ARG A 89 12.02 -2.02 12.71
C ARG A 89 13.23 -1.21 13.15
N VAL A 90 14.29 -1.21 12.34
CA VAL A 90 15.54 -0.49 12.66
C VAL A 90 15.33 1.03 12.53
N ALA A 91 14.54 1.49 11.56
CA ALA A 91 14.22 2.92 11.43
C ALA A 91 13.50 3.47 12.69
N ASN A 92 12.50 2.74 13.18
CA ASN A 92 11.77 3.12 14.40
C ASN A 92 12.67 3.04 15.64
N LEU A 93 13.44 1.96 15.77
CA LEU A 93 14.41 1.78 16.86
C LEU A 93 15.38 2.97 16.97
N MET A 94 15.90 3.44 15.84
CA MET A 94 16.82 4.58 15.83
C MET A 94 16.10 5.89 16.13
N SER A 95 14.89 6.10 15.59
CA SER A 95 14.07 7.27 15.90
C SER A 95 13.82 7.42 17.41
N ASP A 96 13.48 6.31 18.07
CA ASP A 96 13.26 6.24 19.53
C ASP A 96 14.54 6.58 20.33
N LEU A 97 15.71 6.24 19.79
CA LEU A 97 17.01 6.43 20.45
C LEU A 97 17.55 7.87 20.33
N ILE A 98 17.16 8.61 19.28
CA ILE A 98 17.69 9.94 18.94
C ILE A 98 16.74 11.06 19.37
N SER A 99 15.43 10.81 19.33
CA SER A 99 14.40 11.79 19.67
C SER A 99 13.39 11.16 20.64
N PRO A 100 13.70 11.10 21.96
CA PRO A 100 12.69 10.75 22.94
C PRO A 100 11.53 11.75 22.84
N ASP A 101 10.30 11.22 22.87
CA ASP A 101 9.04 11.91 22.59
C ASP A 101 8.93 13.29 23.27
N PRO A 102 8.70 14.40 22.52
CA PRO A 102 8.49 15.72 23.11
C PRO A 102 7.27 15.81 24.05
N PHE A 103 6.35 14.84 24.01
CA PHE A 103 5.22 14.76 24.96
C PHE A 103 5.57 14.13 26.31
N SER A 104 6.76 13.53 26.47
CA SER A 104 7.24 13.09 27.78
C SER A 104 7.43 14.25 28.77
N ALA A 105 7.52 15.49 28.27
CA ALA A 105 7.69 16.72 29.05
C ALA A 105 6.45 17.64 29.07
N SER A 106 5.26 17.14 28.70
CA SER A 106 4.02 17.92 28.74
C SER A 106 3.40 17.91 30.15
N ILE A 107 3.36 19.10 30.76
CA ILE A 107 2.65 19.74 31.90
C ILE A 107 1.55 18.99 32.73
N HIS A 108 1.25 17.72 32.46
CA HIS A 108 0.34 16.87 33.25
C HIS A 108 1.08 15.75 34.02
N SER A 109 2.42 15.77 34.07
CA SER A 109 3.18 14.83 34.90
C SER A 109 3.15 15.28 36.36
N THR A 110 2.05 14.97 37.03
CA THR A 110 2.01 14.88 38.49
C THR A 110 1.64 13.45 38.82
N GLU A 111 2.64 12.55 38.85
CA GLU A 111 2.66 11.41 39.79
C GLU A 111 3.97 10.61 39.71
N ALA A 112 4.45 10.31 40.92
CA ALA A 112 5.57 9.51 41.43
C ALA A 112 6.19 8.38 40.57
N ASP A 113 7.52 8.25 40.70
CA ASP A 113 8.33 7.02 40.76
C ASP A 113 7.79 5.73 40.12
N TYR A 114 7.50 5.78 38.82
CA TYR A 114 7.49 4.58 37.96
C TYR A 114 8.70 4.64 37.01
N PRO A 115 9.44 3.54 36.79
CA PRO A 115 10.52 3.52 35.81
C PRO A 115 9.92 3.92 34.47
N SER A 116 10.36 5.07 33.94
CA SER A 116 9.85 5.74 32.74
C SER A 116 9.55 4.74 31.62
N SER A 117 8.31 4.30 31.53
CA SER A 117 7.94 3.24 30.61
C SER A 117 7.63 3.88 29.25
N ASN A 118 8.37 3.48 28.23
CA ASN A 118 8.22 4.07 26.90
C ASN A 118 6.88 3.59 26.32
N PRO A 119 5.88 4.49 26.12
CA PRO A 119 4.54 4.09 25.71
C PRO A 119 4.51 3.43 24.33
N ILE A 120 5.49 3.75 23.47
CA ILE A 120 5.66 3.16 22.14
C ILE A 120 6.19 1.73 22.25
N ARG A 121 7.18 1.49 23.11
CA ARG A 121 7.73 0.15 23.34
C ARG A 121 6.64 -0.80 23.85
N GLU A 122 5.87 -0.37 24.83
CA GLU A 122 4.73 -1.14 25.31
C GLU A 122 3.67 -1.35 24.21
N ALA A 123 3.45 -0.36 23.32
CA ALA A 123 2.55 -0.52 22.18
C ALA A 123 3.07 -1.53 21.16
N GLN A 124 4.39 -1.64 20.98
CA GLN A 124 5.02 -2.67 20.15
C GLN A 124 4.85 -4.06 20.78
N GLU A 125 4.99 -4.18 22.10
CA GLU A 125 4.77 -5.44 22.84
C GLU A 125 3.31 -5.89 22.72
N VAL A 126 2.35 -4.99 22.92
CA VAL A 126 0.91 -5.28 22.71
C VAL A 126 0.61 -5.57 21.24
N SER A 127 1.22 -4.84 20.31
CA SER A 127 1.10 -5.12 18.87
C SER A 127 1.58 -6.52 18.54
N ALA A 128 2.70 -6.98 19.12
CA ALA A 128 3.21 -8.33 18.91
C ALA A 128 2.22 -9.39 19.44
N LEU A 129 1.61 -9.16 20.61
CA LEU A 129 0.55 -10.02 21.14
C LEU A 129 -0.64 -10.11 20.18
N LEU A 130 -1.08 -8.98 19.63
CA LEU A 130 -2.13 -8.94 18.62
C LEU A 130 -1.72 -9.71 17.35
N SER A 131 -0.51 -9.50 16.84
CA SER A 131 -0.01 -10.19 15.64
C SER A 131 0.04 -11.72 15.79
N VAL A 132 0.25 -12.24 17.00
CA VAL A 132 0.25 -13.70 17.27
C VAL A 132 -1.13 -14.24 17.71
N GLY A 133 -2.20 -13.46 17.55
CA GLY A 133 -3.57 -13.89 17.81
C GLY A 133 -4.02 -13.83 19.27
N LYS A 134 -3.23 -13.23 20.17
CA LYS A 134 -3.55 -13.15 21.62
C LYS A 134 -4.43 -11.95 21.96
N LEU A 135 -5.57 -11.80 21.27
CA LEU A 135 -6.49 -10.68 21.44
C LEU A 135 -7.00 -10.50 22.89
N PRO A 136 -7.38 -11.55 23.66
CA PRO A 136 -7.87 -11.36 25.03
C PRO A 136 -6.80 -10.81 25.99
N GLU A 137 -5.53 -11.18 25.78
CA GLU A 137 -4.40 -10.69 26.58
C GLU A 137 -4.10 -9.23 26.24
N ALA A 138 -4.04 -8.90 24.96
CA ALA A 138 -3.88 -7.53 24.48
C ALA A 138 -5.01 -6.62 24.98
N ARG A 139 -6.28 -7.05 24.92
CA ARG A 139 -7.43 -6.25 25.40
C ARG A 139 -7.33 -5.92 26.90
N ARG A 140 -6.91 -6.88 27.74
CA ARG A 140 -6.73 -6.62 29.18
C ARG A 140 -5.69 -5.54 29.44
N ILE A 141 -4.59 -5.54 28.67
CA ILE A 141 -3.55 -4.50 28.78
C ILE A 141 -4.09 -3.15 28.28
N LEU A 142 -4.76 -3.13 27.12
CA LEU A 142 -5.29 -1.88 26.56
C LEU A 142 -6.36 -1.22 27.44
N GLN A 143 -7.11 -2.00 28.22
CA GLN A 143 -8.09 -1.47 29.18
C GLN A 143 -7.48 -0.67 30.33
N SER A 144 -6.20 -0.87 30.66
CA SER A 144 -5.52 -0.09 31.70
C SER A 144 -4.89 1.20 31.18
N TRP A 145 -4.93 1.45 29.86
CA TRP A 145 -4.29 2.62 29.25
C TRP A 145 -5.25 3.80 29.16
N SER A 146 -4.71 5.01 29.33
CA SER A 146 -5.49 6.23 29.17
C SER A 146 -5.91 6.47 27.71
N ILE A 147 -7.00 7.21 27.52
CA ILE A 147 -7.49 7.62 26.19
C ILE A 147 -6.41 8.41 25.44
N SER A 148 -5.75 9.36 26.12
CA SER A 148 -4.69 10.19 25.53
C SER A 148 -3.53 9.35 24.99
N ARG A 149 -3.18 8.27 25.70
CA ARG A 149 -2.15 7.33 25.28
C ARG A 149 -2.59 6.52 24.05
N LEU A 150 -3.81 5.99 24.07
CA LEU A 150 -4.34 5.18 22.96
C LEU A 150 -4.54 6.00 21.67
N CYS A 151 -4.87 7.29 21.80
CA CYS A 151 -5.05 8.21 20.69
C CYS A 151 -3.75 8.90 20.25
N SER A 152 -2.61 8.58 20.86
CA SER A 152 -1.31 9.05 20.35
C SER A 152 -1.06 8.45 18.95
N PRO A 153 -0.74 9.25 17.91
CA PRO A 153 -0.59 8.77 16.54
C PRO A 153 0.35 7.57 16.37
N LEU A 154 1.47 7.55 17.10
CA LEU A 154 2.45 6.46 17.03
C LEU A 154 1.93 5.19 17.70
N VAL A 155 1.37 5.34 18.91
CA VAL A 155 0.75 4.22 19.66
C VAL A 155 -0.41 3.64 18.86
N PHE A 156 -1.30 4.49 18.35
CA PHE A 156 -2.41 4.13 17.49
C PHE A 156 -1.93 3.31 16.27
N THR A 157 -0.92 3.81 15.56
CA THR A 157 -0.39 3.13 14.36
C THR A 157 0.23 1.77 14.69
N CYS A 158 0.98 1.67 15.80
CA CYS A 158 1.53 0.40 16.28
C CYS A 158 0.42 -0.60 16.59
N LEU A 159 -0.57 -0.21 17.39
CA LEU A 159 -1.68 -1.09 17.77
C LEU A 159 -2.52 -1.51 16.57
N LEU A 160 -2.78 -0.57 15.64
CA LEU A 160 -3.51 -0.85 14.41
C LEU A 160 -2.76 -1.86 13.53
N THR A 161 -1.43 -1.76 13.45
CA THR A 161 -0.57 -2.74 12.78
C THR A 161 -0.77 -4.12 13.40
N GLY A 162 -0.73 -4.21 14.73
CA GLY A 162 -0.98 -5.44 15.47
C GLY A 162 -2.36 -6.06 15.17
N PHE A 163 -3.43 -5.27 15.20
CA PHE A 163 -4.77 -5.75 14.88
C PHE A 163 -4.86 -6.30 13.46
N VAL A 164 -4.38 -5.57 12.45
CA VAL A 164 -4.49 -6.00 11.05
C VAL A 164 -3.60 -7.22 10.77
N THR A 165 -2.35 -7.22 11.23
CA THR A 165 -1.45 -8.38 11.06
C THR A 165 -1.93 -9.63 11.81
N GLY A 166 -2.63 -9.46 12.94
CA GLY A 166 -3.28 -10.54 13.69
C GLY A 166 -4.58 -11.04 13.07
N GLY A 167 -5.04 -10.47 11.95
CA GLY A 167 -6.31 -10.82 11.30
C GLY A 167 -7.56 -10.26 11.98
N PHE A 168 -7.41 -9.31 12.89
CA PHE A 168 -8.48 -8.68 13.67
C PHE A 168 -9.00 -7.40 12.99
N ALA A 169 -9.37 -7.49 11.71
CA ALA A 169 -9.80 -6.32 10.93
C ALA A 169 -11.07 -5.64 11.48
N ALA A 170 -11.98 -6.38 12.16
CA ALA A 170 -13.16 -5.76 12.76
C ALA A 170 -12.77 -4.90 13.96
N GLU A 171 -11.86 -5.40 14.78
CA GLU A 171 -11.29 -4.71 15.93
C GLU A 171 -10.44 -3.52 15.50
N ALA A 172 -9.66 -3.63 14.42
CA ALA A 172 -8.92 -2.51 13.85
C ALA A 172 -9.85 -1.35 13.47
N ILE A 173 -10.95 -1.65 12.75
CA ILE A 173 -11.96 -0.67 12.36
C ILE A 173 -12.65 -0.08 13.59
N GLY A 174 -13.03 -0.91 14.56
CA GLY A 174 -13.67 -0.48 15.80
C GLY A 174 -12.76 0.41 16.63
N PHE A 175 -11.47 0.07 16.73
CA PHE A 175 -10.46 0.85 17.42
C PHE A 175 -10.25 2.22 16.76
N TYR A 176 -10.16 2.27 15.43
CA TYR A 176 -10.08 3.53 14.69
C TYR A 176 -11.31 4.42 14.91
N ALA A 177 -12.52 3.86 14.82
CA ALA A 177 -13.75 4.60 15.09
C ALA A 177 -13.77 5.12 16.52
N TRP A 178 -13.41 4.29 17.50
CA TRP A 178 -13.32 4.69 18.90
C TRP A 178 -12.31 5.82 19.13
N CYS A 179 -11.08 5.70 18.61
CA CYS A 179 -10.08 6.77 18.74
C CYS A 179 -10.57 8.07 18.12
N ARG A 180 -11.16 8.03 16.92
CA ARG A 180 -11.70 9.21 16.26
C ARG A 180 -12.78 9.90 17.10
N ASP A 181 -13.69 9.12 17.69
CA ASP A 181 -14.78 9.66 18.52
C ASP A 181 -14.30 10.19 19.88
N HIS A 182 -13.06 9.84 20.31
CA HIS A 182 -12.46 10.28 21.57
C HIS A 182 -11.32 11.31 21.40
N THR A 183 -11.00 11.71 20.17
CA THR A 183 -10.15 12.88 19.91
C THR A 183 -10.92 14.18 20.12
N LEU A 184 -10.26 15.19 20.69
CA LEU A 184 -10.90 16.45 21.13
C LEU A 184 -10.98 17.49 20.01
N SER A 185 -10.22 17.29 18.92
CA SER A 185 -10.21 18.22 17.79
C SER A 185 -10.09 17.52 16.43
N PRO A 186 -10.58 18.15 15.34
CA PRO A 186 -10.37 17.65 13.98
C PRO A 186 -8.90 17.47 13.60
N LYS A 187 -8.00 18.26 14.21
CA LYS A 187 -6.55 18.15 14.02
C LYS A 187 -6.01 16.86 14.63
N GLU A 188 -6.44 16.51 15.85
CA GLU A 188 -6.07 15.25 16.50
C GLU A 188 -6.61 14.04 15.75
N ALA A 189 -7.86 14.09 15.28
CA ALA A 189 -8.44 13.04 14.44
C ALA A 189 -7.64 12.85 13.13
N THR A 190 -7.21 13.95 12.51
CA THR A 190 -6.37 13.90 11.30
C THR A 190 -4.97 13.36 11.60
N ALA A 191 -4.42 13.62 12.79
CA ALA A 191 -3.11 13.11 13.19
C ALA A 191 -3.05 11.58 13.33
N LEU A 192 -4.20 10.92 13.54
CA LEU A 192 -4.30 9.45 13.50
C LEU A 192 -4.04 8.89 12.09
N LEU A 193 -4.26 9.71 11.05
CA LEU A 193 -4.04 9.33 9.67
C LEU A 193 -2.60 9.65 9.27
N ASN A 194 -1.86 8.60 8.90
CA ASN A 194 -0.56 8.68 8.27
C ASN A 194 -0.48 7.59 7.18
N THR A 195 0.63 7.56 6.44
CA THR A 195 0.83 6.60 5.35
C THR A 195 0.54 5.15 5.76
N VAL A 196 0.98 4.75 6.96
CA VAL A 196 0.84 3.38 7.46
C VAL A 196 -0.60 3.13 7.91
N SER A 197 -1.17 4.01 8.73
CA SER A 197 -2.53 3.80 9.25
C SER A 197 -3.57 3.82 8.15
N VAL A 198 -3.43 4.67 7.13
CA VAL A 198 -4.31 4.68 5.95
C VAL A 198 -4.23 3.35 5.19
N SER A 199 -3.01 2.82 4.95
CA SER A 199 -2.84 1.54 4.29
C SER A 199 -3.52 0.39 5.05
N LEU A 200 -3.36 0.37 6.37
CA LEU A 200 -3.96 -0.65 7.24
C LEU A 200 -5.48 -0.54 7.30
N LEU A 201 -6.03 0.68 7.35
CA LEU A 201 -7.47 0.91 7.35
C LEU A 201 -8.11 0.52 6.03
N VAL A 202 -7.50 0.90 4.89
CA VAL A 202 -7.98 0.50 3.56
C VAL A 202 -8.01 -1.02 3.44
N GLN A 203 -6.95 -1.71 3.88
CA GLN A 203 -6.92 -3.17 3.93
C GLN A 203 -8.04 -3.74 4.83
N ALA A 204 -8.18 -3.26 6.06
CA ALA A 204 -9.19 -3.76 6.99
C ALA A 204 -10.61 -3.58 6.45
N TYR A 205 -10.92 -2.42 5.85
CA TYR A 205 -12.22 -2.16 5.23
C TYR A 205 -12.46 -3.03 3.99
N GLN A 206 -11.42 -3.32 3.19
CA GLN A 206 -11.51 -4.27 2.08
C GLN A 206 -11.88 -5.68 2.57
N GLU A 207 -11.18 -6.18 3.59
CA GLU A 207 -11.45 -7.49 4.20
C GLU A 207 -12.88 -7.59 4.75
N LYS A 208 -13.40 -6.50 5.31
CA LYS A 208 -14.79 -6.42 5.82
C LYS A 208 -15.83 -6.03 4.77
N LYS A 209 -15.45 -5.94 3.49
CA LYS A 209 -16.36 -5.59 2.38
C LYS A 209 -17.08 -4.25 2.61
N GLN A 210 -16.38 -3.26 3.14
CA GLN A 210 -16.87 -1.90 3.40
C GLN A 210 -16.16 -0.87 2.48
N PRO A 211 -16.41 -0.91 1.15
CA PRO A 211 -15.70 -0.08 0.19
C PRO A 211 -15.93 1.43 0.40
N ASP A 212 -17.13 1.85 0.80
CA ASP A 212 -17.45 3.26 1.05
C ASP A 212 -16.59 3.85 2.18
N ASN A 213 -16.33 3.06 3.23
CA ASN A 213 -15.49 3.49 4.35
C ASN A 213 -14.01 3.57 3.96
N ALA A 214 -13.52 2.61 3.16
CA ALA A 214 -12.17 2.64 2.61
C ALA A 214 -11.95 3.90 1.74
N LEU A 215 -12.91 4.20 0.86
CA LEU A 215 -12.87 5.41 0.03
C LEU A 215 -12.93 6.68 0.87
N THR A 216 -13.73 6.70 1.94
CA THR A 216 -13.81 7.84 2.85
C THR A 216 -12.47 8.12 3.52
N VAL A 217 -11.80 7.10 4.06
CA VAL A 217 -10.46 7.26 4.67
C VAL A 217 -9.43 7.71 3.64
N PHE A 218 -9.47 7.15 2.44
CA PHE A 218 -8.58 7.56 1.35
C PHE A 218 -8.75 9.04 0.97
N GLU A 219 -9.98 9.52 0.77
CA GLU A 219 -10.22 10.93 0.42
C GLU A 219 -9.89 11.88 1.59
N GLN A 220 -10.15 11.47 2.83
CA GLN A 220 -9.71 12.22 4.01
C GLN A 220 -8.19 12.39 4.03
N ALA A 221 -7.45 11.31 3.75
CA ALA A 221 -5.99 11.37 3.69
C ALA A 221 -5.48 12.26 2.55
N ARG A 222 -6.14 12.22 1.38
CA ARG A 222 -5.81 13.11 0.25
C ARG A 222 -6.09 14.57 0.57
N ALA A 223 -7.24 14.88 1.18
CA ALA A 223 -7.60 16.23 1.59
C ALA A 223 -6.60 16.80 2.61
N ALA A 224 -6.14 15.95 3.53
CA ALA A 224 -5.09 16.26 4.50
C ALA A 224 -3.66 16.28 3.92
N ARG A 225 -3.48 15.98 2.63
CA ARG A 225 -2.17 15.90 1.94
C ARG A 225 -1.20 14.91 2.59
N ILE A 226 -1.72 13.82 3.15
CA ILE A 226 -0.89 12.74 3.71
C ILE A 226 -0.23 11.99 2.55
N PRO A 227 1.09 11.71 2.61
CA PRO A 227 1.77 10.88 1.61
C PRO A 227 1.18 9.47 1.60
N LEU A 228 0.74 8.98 0.45
CA LEU A 228 0.17 7.64 0.28
C LEU A 228 1.06 6.79 -0.61
N THR A 229 1.19 5.50 -0.30
CA THR A 229 1.96 4.56 -1.12
C THR A 229 1.17 4.14 -2.36
N VAL A 230 1.90 3.66 -3.36
CA VAL A 230 1.34 3.11 -4.61
C VAL A 230 0.34 1.99 -4.33
N ASP A 231 0.63 1.14 -3.35
CA ASP A 231 -0.23 0.02 -2.97
C ASP A 231 -1.62 0.50 -2.51
N VAL A 232 -1.70 1.62 -1.79
CA VAL A 232 -2.99 2.23 -1.38
C VAL A 232 -3.77 2.71 -2.59
N PHE A 233 -3.12 3.37 -3.55
CA PHE A 233 -3.78 3.79 -4.78
C PHE A 233 -4.26 2.59 -5.61
N GLU A 234 -3.44 1.55 -5.77
CA GLU A 234 -3.82 0.33 -6.52
C GLU A 234 -4.96 -0.42 -5.81
N ALA A 235 -4.96 -0.48 -4.48
CA ALA A 235 -6.03 -1.03 -3.67
C ALA A 235 -7.36 -0.26 -3.86
N VAL A 236 -7.32 1.07 -3.90
CA VAL A 236 -8.50 1.92 -4.15
C VAL A 236 -9.01 1.78 -5.58
N VAL A 237 -8.12 1.69 -6.56
CA VAL A 237 -8.49 1.37 -7.95
C VAL A 237 -9.21 0.02 -8.02
N GLY A 238 -8.68 -1.01 -7.34
CA GLY A 238 -9.32 -2.32 -7.25
C GLY A 238 -10.72 -2.26 -6.61
N LEU A 239 -10.90 -1.44 -5.57
CA LEU A 239 -12.22 -1.22 -4.95
C LEU A 239 -13.20 -0.58 -5.93
N LEU A 240 -12.78 0.48 -6.63
CA LEU A 240 -13.62 1.18 -7.60
C LEU A 240 -13.90 0.36 -8.86
N ASP A 241 -13.10 -0.65 -9.18
CA ASP A 241 -13.37 -1.54 -10.31
C ASP A 241 -14.25 -2.74 -9.91
N GLY A 242 -14.00 -3.32 -8.74
CA GLY A 242 -14.64 -4.56 -8.30
C GLY A 242 -15.90 -4.39 -7.45
N SER A 243 -16.05 -3.26 -6.76
CA SER A 243 -17.16 -3.06 -5.82
C SER A 243 -18.36 -2.37 -6.47
N HIS A 244 -19.54 -2.48 -5.86
CA HIS A 244 -20.76 -1.85 -6.34
C HIS A 244 -21.09 -0.56 -5.57
N VAL A 245 -20.12 0.34 -5.45
CA VAL A 245 -20.23 1.61 -4.70
C VAL A 245 -21.38 2.48 -5.26
N TRP A 246 -21.60 2.41 -6.58
CA TRP A 246 -22.71 3.05 -7.26
C TRP A 246 -24.13 2.63 -6.77
N ARG A 247 -24.29 1.46 -6.13
CA ARG A 247 -25.62 0.94 -5.76
C ARG A 247 -26.38 1.83 -4.79
N ALA A 248 -25.68 2.50 -3.87
CA ALA A 248 -26.31 3.41 -2.92
C ALA A 248 -26.97 4.59 -3.65
N LYS A 249 -26.20 5.24 -4.55
CA LYS A 249 -26.69 6.32 -5.42
C LYS A 249 -27.82 5.85 -6.34
N TYR A 250 -27.69 4.67 -6.93
CA TYR A 250 -28.75 4.06 -7.75
C TYR A 250 -30.07 3.91 -6.98
N ARG A 251 -30.03 3.30 -5.78
CA ARG A 251 -31.24 3.10 -4.95
C ARG A 251 -31.91 4.42 -4.56
N GLU A 252 -31.12 5.46 -4.32
CA GLU A 252 -31.65 6.79 -4.00
C GLU A 252 -32.38 7.40 -5.21
N LEU A 253 -31.77 7.38 -6.40
CA LEU A 253 -32.37 7.91 -7.62
C LEU A 253 -33.64 7.15 -8.04
N ILE A 254 -33.67 5.83 -7.83
CA ILE A 254 -34.87 5.01 -8.05
C ILE A 254 -35.98 5.39 -7.06
N ARG A 255 -35.65 5.59 -5.77
CA ARG A 255 -36.62 5.99 -4.74
C ARG A 255 -37.28 7.34 -5.03
N ARG A 256 -36.56 8.26 -5.68
CA ARG A 256 -37.10 9.56 -6.11
C ARG A 256 -38.03 9.48 -7.32
N ALA A 257 -38.32 8.28 -7.83
CA ALA A 257 -39.14 8.00 -9.00
C ALA A 257 -38.64 8.66 -10.32
N GLU A 258 -37.41 9.17 -10.34
CA GLU A 258 -36.81 9.81 -11.53
C GLU A 258 -36.64 8.81 -12.71
N TYR A 259 -36.58 7.50 -12.41
CA TYR A 259 -36.29 6.42 -13.38
C TYR A 259 -37.28 5.24 -13.25
N ALA A 260 -38.58 5.54 -13.37
CA ALA A 260 -39.65 4.53 -13.25
C ALA A 260 -39.59 3.44 -14.33
N ASP A 261 -39.20 3.78 -15.55
CA ASP A 261 -39.14 2.88 -16.71
C ASP A 261 -37.89 1.96 -16.73
N ARG A 262 -38.05 0.71 -17.20
CA ARG A 262 -36.99 -0.30 -17.22
C ARG A 262 -35.80 0.09 -18.09
N GLY A 263 -36.04 0.64 -19.29
CA GLY A 263 -34.95 1.06 -20.18
C GLY A 263 -34.11 2.18 -19.56
N LYS A 264 -34.78 3.12 -18.86
CA LYS A 264 -34.12 4.20 -18.10
C LYS A 264 -33.27 3.67 -16.93
N ARG A 265 -33.67 2.56 -16.30
CA ARG A 265 -32.90 1.94 -15.19
C ARG A 265 -31.59 1.31 -15.66
N GLU A 266 -31.61 0.61 -16.79
CA GLU A 266 -30.40 -0.01 -17.36
C GLU A 266 -29.40 1.05 -17.81
N ALA A 267 -29.88 2.12 -18.46
CA ALA A 267 -29.07 3.27 -18.80
C ALA A 267 -28.47 3.97 -17.56
N LEU A 268 -29.28 4.18 -16.51
CA LEU A 268 -28.80 4.75 -15.25
C LEU A 268 -27.71 3.89 -14.60
N GLN A 269 -27.93 2.57 -14.52
CA GLN A 269 -26.93 1.65 -13.95
C GLN A 269 -25.59 1.77 -14.68
N ALA A 270 -25.61 1.73 -16.01
CA ALA A 270 -24.38 1.84 -16.80
C ALA A 270 -23.71 3.21 -16.68
N ALA A 271 -24.50 4.29 -16.56
CA ALA A 271 -23.96 5.62 -16.35
C ALA A 271 -23.25 5.73 -14.99
N LEU A 272 -23.85 5.19 -13.92
CA LEU A 272 -23.23 5.18 -12.59
C LEU A 272 -22.01 4.26 -12.49
N VAL A 273 -22.02 3.13 -13.21
CA VAL A 273 -20.83 2.26 -13.33
C VAL A 273 -19.70 3.02 -14.03
N LEU A 274 -19.99 3.73 -15.13
CA LEU A 274 -18.97 4.53 -15.80
C LEU A 274 -18.45 5.66 -14.90
N GLU A 275 -19.32 6.36 -14.16
CA GLU A 275 -18.92 7.39 -13.19
C GLU A 275 -17.91 6.83 -12.18
N GLN A 276 -18.19 5.64 -11.63
CA GLN A 276 -17.29 4.95 -10.72
C GLN A 276 -15.93 4.60 -11.36
N LEU A 277 -15.94 4.09 -12.60
CA LEU A 277 -14.71 3.75 -13.32
C LEU A 277 -13.91 5.00 -13.72
N ARG A 278 -14.56 6.12 -14.05
CA ARG A 278 -13.90 7.42 -14.26
C ARG A 278 -13.18 7.89 -13.01
N ARG A 279 -13.81 7.74 -11.84
CA ARG A 279 -13.15 7.99 -10.55
C ARG A 279 -11.92 7.10 -10.36
N ALA A 280 -11.97 5.84 -10.79
CA ALA A 280 -10.80 4.95 -10.74
C ALA A 280 -9.64 5.45 -11.63
N VAL A 281 -9.95 5.99 -12.83
CA VAL A 281 -8.97 6.64 -13.71
C VAL A 281 -8.33 7.85 -13.02
N GLU A 282 -9.13 8.71 -12.39
CA GLU A 282 -8.63 9.89 -11.66
C GLU A 282 -7.72 9.50 -10.49
N VAL A 283 -8.10 8.47 -9.73
CA VAL A 283 -7.26 7.93 -8.65
C VAL A 283 -5.94 7.42 -9.19
N ALA A 284 -5.95 6.63 -10.27
CA ALA A 284 -4.73 6.08 -10.87
C ALA A 284 -3.79 7.18 -11.38
N ARG A 285 -4.33 8.19 -12.06
CA ARG A 285 -3.57 9.38 -12.53
C ARG A 285 -3.05 10.25 -11.39
N GLY A 286 -3.74 10.26 -10.25
CA GLY A 286 -3.32 10.95 -9.04
C GLY A 286 -2.03 10.40 -8.41
N CYS A 287 -1.58 9.21 -8.84
CA CYS A 287 -0.32 8.61 -8.42
C CYS A 287 0.66 8.56 -9.61
N ALA A 288 1.76 9.32 -9.52
CA ALA A 288 2.74 9.43 -10.61
C ALA A 288 3.31 8.07 -11.03
N GLU A 289 3.55 7.15 -10.09
CA GLU A 289 4.09 5.82 -10.39
C GLU A 289 3.07 4.93 -11.12
N LEU A 290 1.79 4.97 -10.72
CA LEU A 290 0.74 4.25 -11.44
C LEU A 290 0.49 4.84 -12.83
N SER A 291 0.42 6.17 -12.95
CA SER A 291 0.30 6.84 -14.25
C SER A 291 1.45 6.43 -15.19
N ALA A 292 2.70 6.51 -14.71
CA ALA A 292 3.86 6.09 -15.48
C ALA A 292 3.85 4.59 -15.82
N ARG A 293 3.31 3.72 -14.95
CA ARG A 293 3.13 2.29 -15.26
C ARG A 293 2.08 2.08 -16.35
N MET A 294 0.95 2.80 -16.30
CA MET A 294 -0.08 2.76 -17.32
C MET A 294 0.48 3.23 -18.67
N GLU A 295 1.11 4.40 -18.70
CA GLU A 295 1.72 4.98 -19.91
C GLU A 295 2.80 4.10 -20.53
N ARG A 296 3.67 3.47 -19.72
CA ARG A 296 4.70 2.54 -20.20
C ARG A 296 4.13 1.29 -20.88
N CYS A 297 2.87 0.94 -20.63
CA CYS A 297 2.20 -0.17 -21.30
C CYS A 297 1.52 0.27 -22.60
N VAL A 298 1.54 1.56 -22.94
CA VAL A 298 0.91 2.11 -24.15
C VAL A 298 1.98 2.40 -25.20
N HIS A 299 1.79 1.86 -26.40
CA HIS A 299 2.73 1.99 -27.51
C HIS A 299 2.00 2.38 -28.80
N ARG A 300 2.65 3.13 -29.69
CA ARG A 300 2.12 3.28 -31.06
C ARG A 300 2.24 1.95 -31.80
N ARG A 301 1.23 1.61 -32.60
CA ARG A 301 1.30 0.46 -33.51
C ARG A 301 2.45 0.67 -34.52
N ARG A 302 3.07 -0.44 -34.95
CA ARG A 302 4.17 -0.42 -35.94
C ARG A 302 3.76 0.15 -37.30
N ASP A 303 2.48 -0.01 -37.66
CA ASP A 303 1.89 0.54 -38.88
C ASP A 303 1.54 2.04 -38.78
N GLY A 304 1.78 2.67 -37.62
CA GLY A 304 1.45 4.06 -37.35
C GLY A 304 -0.04 4.36 -37.19
N ARG A 305 -0.92 3.36 -37.36
CA ARG A 305 -2.38 3.54 -37.40
C ARG A 305 -3.03 3.12 -36.09
N GLY A 306 -2.63 3.77 -35.00
CA GLY A 306 -3.25 3.64 -33.68
C GLY A 306 -2.30 3.19 -32.58
N VAL A 307 -2.88 2.59 -31.54
CA VAL A 307 -2.21 2.38 -30.24
C VAL A 307 -2.38 0.94 -29.77
N VAL A 308 -1.37 0.42 -29.06
CA VAL A 308 -1.34 -0.90 -28.44
C VAL A 308 -1.21 -0.74 -26.93
N ILE A 309 -2.02 -1.45 -26.15
CA ILE A 309 -1.86 -1.61 -24.70
C ILE A 309 -1.31 -3.00 -24.41
N GLU A 310 -0.16 -3.09 -23.73
CA GLU A 310 0.40 -4.33 -23.21
C GLU A 310 -0.18 -4.66 -21.82
N GLY A 311 -1.32 -5.34 -21.80
CA GLY A 311 -2.04 -5.70 -20.56
C GLY A 311 -1.38 -6.81 -19.72
N SER A 312 -0.32 -7.45 -20.21
CA SER A 312 0.39 -8.51 -19.47
C SER A 312 0.97 -8.01 -18.15
N ARG A 313 1.39 -6.74 -18.07
CA ARG A 313 2.03 -6.11 -16.90
C ARG A 313 1.07 -5.40 -15.93
N LEU A 314 -0.21 -5.34 -16.28
CA LEU A 314 -1.24 -4.67 -15.49
C LEU A 314 -2.06 -5.68 -14.69
N SER A 315 -2.53 -5.31 -13.49
CA SER A 315 -3.58 -6.07 -12.81
C SER A 315 -4.91 -5.95 -13.60
N PRO A 316 -5.90 -6.85 -13.42
CA PRO A 316 -7.18 -6.76 -14.14
C PRO A 316 -7.88 -5.41 -13.98
N ALA A 317 -7.87 -4.83 -12.77
CA ALA A 317 -8.44 -3.51 -12.52
C ALA A 317 -7.66 -2.39 -13.23
N LEU A 318 -6.33 -2.36 -13.10
CA LEU A 318 -5.52 -1.38 -13.82
C LEU A 318 -5.63 -1.52 -15.35
N LEU A 319 -5.79 -2.73 -15.87
CA LEU A 319 -6.01 -2.96 -17.30
C LEU A 319 -7.30 -2.28 -17.76
N ARG A 320 -8.42 -2.51 -17.06
CA ARG A 320 -9.71 -1.90 -17.39
C ARG A 320 -9.65 -0.37 -17.30
N VAL A 321 -9.05 0.15 -16.22
CA VAL A 321 -8.83 1.59 -16.03
C VAL A 321 -7.95 2.17 -17.13
N SER A 322 -6.89 1.48 -17.55
CA SER A 322 -6.00 1.96 -18.64
C SER A 322 -6.68 1.97 -20.00
N VAL A 323 -7.50 0.95 -20.29
CA VAL A 323 -8.29 0.91 -21.52
C VAL A 323 -9.30 2.05 -21.50
N LEU A 324 -10.03 2.24 -20.39
CA LEU A 324 -10.96 3.35 -20.26
C LEU A 324 -10.27 4.71 -20.40
N ASP A 325 -9.10 4.89 -19.79
CA ASP A 325 -8.34 6.13 -19.89
C ASP A 325 -7.92 6.44 -21.35
N LEU A 326 -7.49 5.41 -22.09
CA LEU A 326 -7.18 5.55 -23.50
C LEU A 326 -8.44 5.85 -24.35
N LEU A 327 -9.57 5.23 -24.01
CA LEU A 327 -10.84 5.48 -24.70
C LEU A 327 -11.37 6.89 -24.43
N LEU A 328 -11.12 7.46 -23.23
CA LEU A 328 -11.52 8.82 -22.89
C LEU A 328 -10.55 9.88 -23.43
N SER A 329 -9.26 9.57 -23.50
CA SER A 329 -8.28 10.42 -24.20
C SER A 329 -8.50 10.34 -25.71
N GLN A 330 -8.27 11.42 -26.46
CA GLN A 330 -8.57 11.49 -27.90
C GLN A 330 -7.60 10.64 -28.75
N SER A 331 -7.60 9.32 -28.58
CA SER A 331 -6.80 8.41 -29.41
C SER A 331 -7.28 8.49 -30.86
N GLN A 332 -6.40 8.92 -31.76
CA GLN A 332 -6.60 8.81 -33.20
C GLN A 332 -6.16 7.42 -33.66
N GLY A 333 -7.03 6.71 -34.37
CA GLY A 333 -6.79 5.37 -34.90
C GLY A 333 -7.23 4.19 -34.02
N THR A 334 -6.93 2.97 -34.48
CA THR A 334 -7.36 1.70 -33.88
C THR A 334 -6.68 1.45 -32.54
N VAL A 335 -7.44 0.99 -31.54
CA VAL A 335 -6.89 0.58 -30.24
C VAL A 335 -6.77 -0.94 -30.19
N CYS A 336 -5.59 -1.46 -29.86
CA CYS A 336 -5.34 -2.89 -29.73
C CYS A 336 -4.91 -3.19 -28.28
N VAL A 337 -5.64 -4.06 -27.59
CA VAL A 337 -5.31 -4.46 -26.22
C VAL A 337 -4.79 -5.89 -26.24
N LYS A 338 -3.51 -6.06 -25.92
CA LYS A 338 -2.87 -7.38 -25.84
C LYS A 338 -2.94 -7.90 -24.42
N VAL A 339 -3.68 -8.98 -24.24
CA VAL A 339 -3.82 -9.68 -22.97
C VAL A 339 -2.94 -10.94 -23.03
N GLY A 340 -2.10 -11.11 -22.01
CA GLY A 340 -1.39 -12.38 -21.81
C GLY A 340 -2.39 -13.49 -21.45
N ARG A 341 -1.90 -14.72 -21.24
CA ARG A 341 -2.76 -15.86 -20.87
C ARG A 341 -3.33 -15.69 -19.45
N SER A 342 -4.48 -15.02 -19.33
CA SER A 342 -5.15 -14.74 -18.06
C SER A 342 -6.65 -14.60 -18.29
N ALA A 343 -7.40 -15.63 -17.91
CA ALA A 343 -8.86 -15.63 -18.01
C ALA A 343 -9.49 -14.47 -17.24
N GLU A 344 -8.93 -14.12 -16.08
CA GLU A 344 -9.38 -12.97 -15.28
C GLU A 344 -9.27 -11.65 -16.06
N LYS A 345 -8.16 -11.42 -16.78
CA LYS A 345 -7.97 -10.20 -17.57
C LYS A 345 -8.86 -10.16 -18.82
N GLU A 346 -9.06 -11.31 -19.47
CA GLU A 346 -10.00 -11.43 -20.59
C GLU A 346 -11.42 -11.11 -20.14
N GLN A 347 -11.90 -11.74 -19.06
CA GLN A 347 -13.22 -11.48 -18.48
C GLN A 347 -13.37 -10.03 -18.02
N ALA A 348 -12.34 -9.47 -17.39
CA ALA A 348 -12.32 -8.08 -16.96
C ALA A 348 -12.50 -7.12 -18.16
N LEU A 349 -11.77 -7.35 -19.25
CA LEU A 349 -11.85 -6.51 -20.45
C LEU A 349 -13.17 -6.69 -21.20
N GLU A 350 -13.64 -7.92 -21.37
CA GLU A 350 -14.92 -8.20 -22.02
C GLU A 350 -16.09 -7.60 -21.23
N LYS A 351 -16.07 -7.71 -19.90
CA LYS A 351 -17.06 -7.06 -19.03
C LYS A 351 -17.08 -5.54 -19.23
N LEU A 352 -15.89 -4.92 -19.35
CA LEU A 352 -15.79 -3.48 -19.62
C LEU A 352 -16.48 -3.15 -20.95
N LEU A 353 -16.06 -3.77 -22.04
CA LEU A 353 -16.47 -3.42 -23.40
C LEU A 353 -17.93 -3.78 -23.72
N LEU A 354 -18.45 -4.86 -23.13
CA LEU A 354 -19.79 -5.39 -23.45
C LEU A 354 -20.88 -4.99 -22.46
N SER A 355 -20.53 -4.76 -21.19
CA SER A 355 -21.52 -4.57 -20.11
C SER A 355 -21.41 -3.20 -19.45
N ASP A 356 -20.21 -2.82 -19.00
CA ASP A 356 -20.02 -1.62 -18.20
C ASP A 356 -20.06 -0.34 -19.05
N LEU A 357 -19.65 -0.42 -20.32
CA LEU A 357 -19.78 0.66 -21.29
C LEU A 357 -21.12 0.55 -22.04
N GLN A 358 -21.96 1.57 -21.91
CA GLN A 358 -23.16 1.76 -22.73
C GLN A 358 -23.03 2.99 -23.64
N PRO A 359 -23.32 2.90 -24.96
CA PRO A 359 -23.53 1.65 -25.69
C PRO A 359 -22.27 0.74 -25.64
N PRO A 360 -22.39 -0.58 -25.86
CA PRO A 360 -21.24 -1.47 -25.94
C PRO A 360 -20.30 -1.07 -27.08
N ILE A 361 -19.00 -1.31 -26.91
CA ILE A 361 -18.01 -1.09 -27.97
C ILE A 361 -17.71 -2.43 -28.63
N HIS A 362 -17.97 -2.53 -29.93
CA HIS A 362 -17.63 -3.72 -30.71
C HIS A 362 -16.11 -3.90 -30.77
N PHE A 363 -15.67 -5.16 -30.77
CA PHE A 363 -14.27 -5.52 -30.86
C PHE A 363 -14.08 -6.80 -31.66
N ARG A 364 -12.90 -6.93 -32.27
CA ARG A 364 -12.43 -8.18 -32.86
C ARG A 364 -11.44 -8.86 -31.92
N LYS A 365 -11.71 -10.12 -31.58
CA LYS A 365 -10.83 -10.95 -30.75
C LYS A 365 -9.89 -11.75 -31.67
N GLU A 366 -8.61 -11.48 -31.59
CA GLU A 366 -7.56 -12.15 -32.37
C GLU A 366 -6.69 -13.01 -31.45
N GLU A 367 -6.64 -14.31 -31.71
CA GLU A 367 -5.83 -15.24 -30.94
C GLU A 367 -4.53 -15.57 -31.69
N LYS A 368 -3.39 -15.33 -31.05
CA LYS A 368 -2.09 -15.73 -31.60
C LYS A 368 -1.59 -16.98 -30.90
N ALA A 369 -1.56 -18.08 -31.64
CA ALA A 369 -0.96 -19.33 -31.19
C ALA A 369 0.55 -19.34 -31.45
N THR A 370 1.32 -19.74 -30.44
CA THR A 370 2.70 -20.21 -30.63
C THR A 370 2.67 -21.72 -30.76
N VAL A 371 3.17 -22.23 -31.87
CA VAL A 371 3.34 -23.68 -32.09
C VAL A 371 4.53 -24.14 -31.26
N PHE A 372 4.32 -25.10 -30.35
CA PHE A 372 5.40 -25.83 -29.70
C PHE A 372 5.65 -27.14 -30.47
N VAL A 373 6.91 -27.58 -30.50
CA VAL A 373 7.30 -28.90 -31.03
C VAL A 373 6.54 -29.97 -30.26
N GLY A 374 5.70 -30.76 -30.95
CA GLY A 374 4.81 -31.78 -30.33
C GLY A 374 3.31 -31.64 -30.62
N GLY A 375 2.88 -30.74 -31.51
CA GLY A 375 1.51 -30.75 -32.08
C GLY A 375 0.41 -30.09 -31.24
N VAL A 376 0.68 -29.70 -29.99
CA VAL A 376 -0.26 -28.93 -29.16
C VAL A 376 -0.08 -27.44 -29.42
N LYS A 377 -1.02 -26.83 -30.16
CA LYS A 377 -1.08 -25.36 -30.32
C LYS A 377 -1.40 -24.74 -28.96
N LYS A 378 -0.54 -23.85 -28.47
CA LYS A 378 -0.79 -23.09 -27.23
C LYS A 378 -0.94 -21.61 -27.56
N VAL A 379 -2.13 -21.06 -27.34
CA VAL A 379 -2.41 -19.62 -27.46
C VAL A 379 -1.51 -18.88 -26.47
N SER A 380 -0.66 -17.99 -26.97
CA SER A 380 0.28 -17.22 -26.12
C SER A 380 -0.22 -15.82 -25.84
N VAL A 381 -1.00 -15.22 -26.74
CA VAL A 381 -1.52 -13.86 -26.63
C VAL A 381 -2.91 -13.78 -27.24
N VAL A 382 -3.82 -13.11 -26.54
CA VAL A 382 -5.14 -12.72 -27.03
C VAL A 382 -5.13 -11.21 -27.25
N SER A 383 -5.53 -10.75 -28.43
CA SER A 383 -5.58 -9.33 -28.77
C SER A 383 -7.02 -8.90 -29.02
N TYR A 384 -7.43 -7.80 -28.41
CA TYR A 384 -8.74 -7.18 -28.62
C TYR A 384 -8.53 -5.94 -29.47
N VAL A 385 -9.11 -5.90 -30.67
CA VAL A 385 -8.96 -4.81 -31.62
C VAL A 385 -10.25 -4.00 -31.66
N LEU A 386 -10.16 -2.73 -31.28
CA LEU A 386 -11.23 -1.75 -31.27
C LEU A 386 -11.03 -0.80 -32.44
N ASP A 387 -11.94 -0.85 -33.41
CA ASP A 387 -11.85 -0.02 -34.60
C ASP A 387 -12.16 1.44 -34.26
N HIS A 388 -11.47 2.37 -34.95
CA HIS A 388 -11.59 3.81 -34.66
C HIS A 388 -13.03 4.31 -34.81
N GLY A 389 -13.78 3.77 -35.77
CA GLY A 389 -15.19 4.09 -35.99
C GLY A 389 -16.03 3.78 -34.75
N ASP A 390 -15.94 2.56 -34.22
CA ASP A 390 -16.69 2.14 -33.02
C ASP A 390 -16.37 2.99 -31.79
N VAL A 391 -15.08 3.29 -31.58
CA VAL A 391 -14.64 4.15 -30.47
C VAL A 391 -15.16 5.58 -30.65
N SER A 392 -15.16 6.11 -31.87
CA SER A 392 -15.64 7.46 -32.17
C SER A 392 -17.14 7.57 -31.96
N THR A 393 -17.92 6.62 -32.50
CA THR A 393 -19.38 6.53 -32.31
C THR A 393 -19.73 6.42 -30.84
N TRP A 394 -19.00 5.59 -30.08
CA TRP A 394 -19.21 5.47 -28.64
C TRP A 394 -18.96 6.79 -27.90
N ARG A 395 -17.91 7.53 -28.26
CA ARG A 395 -17.63 8.86 -27.68
C ARG A 395 -18.71 9.87 -28.03
N GLU A 396 -19.19 9.88 -29.27
CA GLU A 396 -20.25 10.79 -29.72
C GLU A 396 -21.54 10.55 -28.97
N ALA A 397 -21.98 9.29 -28.87
CA ALA A 397 -23.15 8.89 -28.07
C ALA A 397 -23.04 9.30 -26.59
N ARG A 398 -21.82 9.54 -26.09
CA ARG A 398 -21.54 9.96 -24.71
C ARG A 398 -21.44 11.48 -24.51
N LYS A 399 -21.25 12.27 -25.56
CA LYS A 399 -21.24 13.75 -25.45
C LYS A 399 -22.62 14.29 -25.07
N ASP A 400 -23.66 13.63 -25.56
CA ASP A 400 -25.05 13.99 -25.30
C ASP A 400 -25.59 13.39 -24.00
N SER A 401 -24.89 12.39 -23.43
CA SER A 401 -25.22 11.80 -22.14
C SER A 401 -24.60 12.62 -21.00
N VAL A 402 -25.11 13.83 -20.79
CA VAL A 402 -24.92 14.55 -19.53
C VAL A 402 -25.96 14.02 -18.56
N LEU A 403 -25.52 13.23 -17.57
CA LEU A 403 -26.20 13.17 -16.29
C LEU A 403 -25.73 14.35 -15.44
#